data_AF-A0A821JDK1-F1
#
_entry.id   AF-A0A821JDK1-F1
#
_cell.length_a   1.000
_cell.length_b   1.000
_cell.length_c   1.000
_cell.angle_alpha   90.00
_cell.angle_beta   90.00
_cell.angle_gamma   90.00
#
_symmetry.space_group_name_H-M   'P 1'
#
loop_
_entity.id
_entity.type
_entity.pdbx_description
1 polymer ?
#
loop_
_entity_poly.entity_id
_entity_poly.type
_entity_poly.pdbx_seq_one_letter_code
_entity_poly.pdbx_strand_id
1 'polypeptide(L)'
;MKSGFNTIIPLENDKTVTAKWHTDEYLSYVLKQVKKRRRLNDLIIHHDNASAHKTTQTMEYLNAQRVKLMGHPVYSPDLSPRDFWLFPKS
;
A
#
# COMPACT_ATOMS: atom_id res chain seq x y z
N MET A 1 -6.01 22.47 -4.29
CA MET A 1 -5.81 21.16 -3.64
C MET A 1 -5.11 20.24 -4.64
N LYS A 2 -3.89 19.73 -4.38
CA LYS A 2 -3.26 18.79 -5.32
C LYS A 2 -4.02 17.47 -5.25
N SER A 3 -4.66 17.08 -6.35
CA SER A 3 -5.36 15.78 -6.47
C SER A 3 -4.34 14.64 -6.33
N GLY A 4 -4.47 13.87 -5.24
CA GLY A 4 -3.72 12.63 -5.02
C GLY A 4 -4.23 11.48 -5.90
N PHE A 5 -3.40 10.46 -6.12
CA PHE A 5 -3.87 9.22 -6.74
C PHE A 5 -4.55 8.35 -5.66
N ASN A 6 -5.88 8.29 -5.69
CA ASN A 6 -6.68 7.41 -4.84
C ASN A 6 -7.23 6.26 -5.70
N THR A 7 -7.00 5.03 -5.27
CA THR A 7 -7.55 3.84 -5.92
C THR A 7 -8.11 2.88 -4.87
N ILE A 8 -9.28 2.32 -5.18
CA ILE A 8 -9.91 1.24 -4.41
C ILE A 8 -10.04 0.08 -5.39
N ILE A 9 -9.44 -1.06 -5.05
CA ILE A 9 -9.58 -2.28 -5.83
C ILE A 9 -10.46 -3.20 -4.99
N PRO A 10 -11.73 -3.42 -5.36
CA PRO A 10 -12.62 -4.30 -4.62
C PRO A 10 -12.11 -5.74 -4.70
N LEU A 11 -12.20 -6.44 -3.58
CA LEU A 11 -11.86 -7.85 -3.50
C LEU A 11 -13.15 -8.66 -3.66
N GLU A 12 -13.20 -9.57 -4.64
CA GLU A 12 -14.40 -10.35 -4.94
C GLU A 12 -14.59 -11.54 -3.99
N ASN A 13 -15.84 -11.84 -3.62
CA ASN A 13 -16.31 -13.10 -3.02
C ASN A 13 -15.58 -13.57 -1.75
N ASP A 14 -15.73 -12.86 -0.63
CA ASP A 14 -15.18 -13.21 0.71
C ASP A 14 -13.69 -13.57 0.75
N LYS A 15 -12.95 -13.22 -0.30
CA LYS A 15 -11.51 -13.46 -0.36
C LYS A 15 -10.80 -12.54 0.63
N THR A 16 -9.63 -12.99 1.08
CA THR A 16 -8.76 -12.21 1.96
C THR A 16 -7.59 -11.64 1.17
N VAL A 17 -7.13 -10.44 1.55
CA VAL A 17 -5.90 -9.86 1.01
C VAL A 17 -4.72 -10.75 1.43
N THR A 18 -4.20 -11.53 0.50
CA THR A 18 -2.96 -12.30 0.67
C THR A 18 -1.76 -11.46 0.26
N ALA A 19 -0.56 -11.86 0.68
CA ALA A 19 0.68 -11.26 0.18
C ALA A 19 0.76 -11.26 -1.36
N LYS A 20 0.40 -12.40 -1.97
CA LYS A 20 0.37 -12.56 -3.43
C LYS A 20 -0.60 -11.61 -4.10
N TRP A 21 -1.83 -11.52 -3.61
CA TRP A 21 -2.80 -10.59 -4.18
C TRP A 21 -2.33 -9.14 -3.98
N HIS A 22 -1.79 -8.82 -2.82
CA HIS A 22 -1.26 -7.50 -2.52
C HIS A 22 -0.12 -7.09 -3.46
N THR A 23 0.82 -7.98 -3.77
CA THR A 23 1.91 -7.70 -4.70
C THR A 23 1.46 -7.67 -6.16
N ASP A 24 0.77 -8.74 -6.58
CA ASP A 24 0.58 -9.04 -7.99
C ASP A 24 -0.56 -8.23 -8.60
N GLU A 25 -1.60 -7.94 -7.81
CA GLU A 25 -2.77 -7.19 -8.27
C GLU A 25 -2.68 -5.73 -7.81
N TYR A 26 -2.58 -5.50 -6.50
CA TYR A 26 -2.69 -4.15 -5.94
C TYR A 26 -1.45 -3.29 -6.19
N LEU A 27 -0.29 -3.70 -5.66
CA LEU A 27 0.94 -2.91 -5.76
C LEU A 27 1.40 -2.78 -7.22
N SER A 28 1.31 -3.84 -8.02
CA SER A 28 1.66 -3.79 -9.44
C SER A 28 0.86 -2.73 -10.20
N TYR A 29 -0.46 -2.65 -9.96
CA TYR A 29 -1.33 -1.66 -10.57
C TYR A 29 -0.99 -0.25 -10.07
N VAL A 30 -0.90 -0.06 -8.75
CA VAL A 30 -0.62 1.25 -8.14
C VAL A 30 0.71 1.80 -8.62
N LEU A 31 1.78 1.01 -8.57
CA LEU A 31 3.11 1.44 -9.00
C LEU A 31 3.13 1.75 -10.50
N LYS A 32 2.40 1.00 -11.33
CA LYS A 32 2.25 1.31 -12.76
C LYS A 32 1.58 2.68 -12.98
N GLN A 33 0.55 3.03 -12.21
CA GLN A 33 -0.09 4.35 -12.33
C GLN A 33 0.81 5.48 -11.80
N VAL A 34 1.49 5.25 -10.68
CA VAL A 34 2.42 6.23 -10.10
C VAL A 34 3.59 6.51 -11.05
N LYS A 35 4.13 5.48 -11.70
CA LYS A 35 5.23 5.59 -12.67
C LYS A 35 4.90 6.48 -13.87
N LYS A 36 3.61 6.64 -14.22
CA LYS A 36 3.17 7.57 -15.28
C LYS A 36 3.33 9.04 -14.89
N ARG A 37 3.44 9.35 -13.60
CA ARG A 37 3.45 10.72 -13.07
C ARG A 37 4.76 11.10 -12.38
N ARG A 38 5.50 10.13 -11.83
CA ARG A 38 6.76 10.35 -11.10
C ARG A 38 7.62 9.08 -11.05
N ARG A 39 8.90 9.23 -10.70
CA ARG A 39 9.85 8.11 -10.54
C ARG A 39 9.52 7.31 -9.27
N LEU A 40 9.67 5.99 -9.34
CA LEU A 40 9.41 5.12 -8.19
C LEU A 40 10.45 5.26 -7.07
N ASN A 41 11.70 5.61 -7.40
CA ASN A 41 12.77 5.78 -6.41
C ASN A 41 12.52 6.96 -5.45
N ASP A 42 11.65 7.89 -5.84
CA ASP A 42 11.25 9.04 -5.01
C ASP A 42 10.00 8.71 -4.17
N LEU A 43 9.43 7.51 -4.33
CA LEU A 43 8.24 7.06 -3.61
C LEU A 43 8.64 6.44 -2.28
N ILE A 44 7.93 6.88 -1.24
CA ILE A 44 7.92 6.24 0.07
C ILE A 44 6.50 5.69 0.27
N ILE A 45 6.39 4.39 0.53
CA ILE A 45 5.13 3.75 0.90
C ILE A 45 5.00 3.78 2.42
N HIS A 46 3.79 4.09 2.90
CA HIS A 46 3.39 3.92 4.29
C HIS A 46 2.16 3.01 4.31
N HIS A 47 2.26 1.88 5.00
CA HIS A 47 1.16 0.95 5.23
C HIS A 47 1.21 0.44 6.67
N ASP A 48 0.06 -0.04 7.14
CA ASP A 48 -0.07 -0.67 8.45
C ASP A 48 0.66 -2.03 8.50
N ASN A 49 0.78 -2.59 9.71
CA ASN A 49 1.48 -3.85 9.96
C ASN A 49 0.63 -5.11 9.67
N ALA A 50 -0.36 -5.03 8.77
CA ALA A 50 -1.14 -6.19 8.36
C ALA A 50 -0.23 -7.32 7.84
N SER A 51 -0.59 -8.56 8.13
CA SER A 51 0.25 -9.74 7.85
C SER A 51 0.66 -9.84 6.39
N ALA A 52 -0.25 -9.55 5.46
CA ALA A 52 0.01 -9.54 4.02
C ALA A 52 1.11 -8.53 3.63
N HIS A 53 1.10 -7.33 4.24
CA HIS A 53 2.02 -6.26 3.91
C HIS A 53 3.43 -6.48 4.48
N LYS A 54 3.55 -7.21 5.60
CA LYS A 54 4.83 -7.49 6.28
C LYS A 54 5.51 -8.77 5.80
N THR A 55 4.95 -9.47 4.82
CA THR A 55 5.55 -10.70 4.31
C THR A 55 6.87 -10.45 3.58
N THR A 56 7.78 -11.42 3.63
CA THR A 56 9.04 -11.39 2.85
C THR A 56 8.78 -11.14 1.37
N GLN A 57 7.75 -11.78 0.81
CA GLN A 57 7.33 -11.58 -0.58
C GLN A 57 7.02 -10.10 -0.89
N THR A 58 6.28 -9.41 -0.03
CA THR A 58 5.96 -7.98 -0.22
C THR A 58 7.20 -7.12 -0.10
N MET A 59 8.05 -7.40 0.89
CA MET A 59 9.31 -6.67 1.10
C MET A 59 10.27 -6.82 -0.09
N GLU A 60 10.44 -8.04 -0.60
CA GLU A 60 11.26 -8.34 -1.78
C GLU A 60 10.72 -7.65 -3.03
N TYR A 61 9.40 -7.68 -3.22
CA TYR A 61 8.74 -6.99 -4.33
C TYR A 61 9.02 -5.49 -4.31
N LEU A 62 8.83 -4.82 -3.16
CA LEU A 62 9.10 -3.39 -3.02
C LEU A 62 10.57 -3.04 -3.25
N ASN A 63 11.49 -3.87 -2.73
CA ASN A 63 12.92 -3.70 -2.93
C ASN A 63 13.31 -3.86 -4.41
N ALA A 64 12.75 -4.84 -5.11
CA ALA A 64 12.96 -5.03 -6.55
C ALA A 64 12.48 -3.83 -7.38
N GLN A 65 11.39 -3.17 -6.95
CA GLN A 65 10.90 -1.93 -7.56
C GLN A 65 11.66 -0.67 -7.10
N ARG A 66 12.65 -0.81 -6.19
CA ARG A 66 13.44 0.27 -5.58
C ARG A 66 12.57 1.31 -4.87
N VAL A 67 11.44 0.87 -4.31
CA VAL A 67 10.51 1.70 -3.56
C VAL A 67 10.88 1.63 -2.08
N LYS A 68 10.94 2.79 -1.42
CA LYS A 68 11.25 2.84 0.01
C LYS A 68 9.99 2.54 0.82
N LEU A 69 10.14 1.76 1.88
CA LEU A 69 9.09 1.55 2.87
C LEU A 69 9.37 2.40 4.12
N MET A 70 8.37 3.15 4.58
CA MET A 70 8.40 3.82 5.87
C MET A 70 8.00 2.84 6.96
N GLY A 71 8.78 2.77 8.03
CA GLY A 71 8.44 1.93 9.18
C GLY A 71 7.15 2.40 9.85
N HIS A 72 6.30 1.44 10.21
CA HIS A 72 5.08 1.69 10.97
C HIS A 72 5.15 1.00 12.33
N PRO A 73 4.94 1.71 13.45
CA PRO A 73 4.89 1.09 14.77
C PRO A 73 3.73 0.10 14.90
N VAL A 74 3.82 -0.82 15.86
CA VAL A 74 2.80 -1.83 16.07
C VAL A 74 1.59 -1.19 16.76
N TYR A 75 0.38 -1.48 16.25
CA TYR A 75 -0.90 -1.02 16.81
C TYR A 75 -1.06 0.51 16.90
N SER A 76 -0.64 1.24 15.86
CA SER A 76 -0.80 2.71 15.79
C SER A 76 -1.73 3.17 14.67
N PRO A 77 -3.04 2.84 14.75
CA PRO A 77 -4.02 3.28 13.76
C PRO A 77 -4.15 4.81 13.70
N ASP A 78 -3.84 5.52 14.78
CA ASP A 78 -3.73 6.98 14.83
C ASP A 78 -2.64 7.54 13.90
N LEU A 79 -1.62 6.75 13.59
CA LEU A 79 -0.53 7.10 12.67
C LEU A 79 -0.80 6.67 11.23
N SER A 80 -1.86 5.92 10.97
CA SER A 80 -2.28 5.54 9.63
C SER A 80 -3.21 6.61 9.05
N PRO A 81 -2.81 7.35 8.01
CA PRO A 81 -3.68 8.36 7.39
C PRO A 81 -4.99 7.76 6.88
N ARG A 82 -4.98 6.46 6.55
CA ARG A 82 -6.16 5.73 6.10
C ARG A 82 -7.19 5.61 7.22
N ASP A 83 -6.74 5.19 8.40
CA ASP A 83 -7.63 4.89 9.52
C ASP A 83 -8.06 6.17 10.25
N PHE A 84 -7.22 7.21 10.25
CA PHE A 84 -7.55 8.50 10.86
C PHE A 84 -8.43 9.41 9.98
N TRP A 85 -8.22 9.41 8.66
CA TRP A 85 -8.80 10.43 7.76
C TRP A 85 -9.64 9.87 6.61
N LEU A 86 -9.34 8.69 6.09
CA LEU A 86 -10.00 8.19 4.87
C LEU A 86 -11.34 7.50 5.15
N PHE A 87 -11.45 6.82 6.29
CA PHE A 87 -12.69 6.15 6.68
C PHE A 87 -13.54 7.03 7.61
N PRO A 88 -14.86 7.16 7.37
CA PRO A 88 -15.74 7.83 8.31
C PRO A 88 -15.70 7.12 9.67
N LYS A 89 -15.73 7.89 10.76
CA LYS A 89 -15.95 7.33 12.09
C LYS A 89 -17.35 6.71 12.11
N SER A 90 -17.44 5.47 12.58
CA SER A 90 -18.71 4.80 12.86
C SER A 90 -19.43 5.47 14.02
#